data_AF-A0A226D3T7-F1
#
_entry.id   AF-A0A226D3T7-F1
#
_cell.length_a   1.000
_cell.length_b   1.000
_cell.length_c   1.000
_cell.angle_alpha   90.00
_cell.angle_beta   90.00
_cell.angle_gamma   90.00
#
_symmetry.space_group_name_H-M   'P 1'
#
loop_
_entity.id
_entity.type
_entity.pdbx_description
1 polymer ?
#
loop_
_entity_poly.entity_id
_entity_poly.type
_entity_poly.pdbx_seq_one_letter_code
_entity_poly.pdbx_strand_id
1 'polypeptide(L)'
;MSYQLYRNTTLGHTLQESLDELVQYNQLTPALALKILLQFDRSMNNALANKVKSRLTFKAGKLHTYRFCDNVWTFLLNDVEFREVHEVARVDKGDLDLDHREPIFELDLGSKIRSKMAKTASDYIEAF
;
A
#
# COMPACT_ATOMS: atom_id res chain seq x y z
N MET A 1 9.02 11.86 -10.36
CA MET A 1 8.39 10.55 -10.62
C MET A 1 7.22 10.41 -9.67
N SER A 2 6.02 10.06 -10.12
CA SER A 2 4.89 9.70 -9.24
C SER A 2 4.79 8.18 -9.12
N TYR A 3 4.58 7.66 -7.91
CA TYR A 3 4.41 6.23 -7.71
C TYR A 3 3.06 5.76 -8.28
N GLN A 4 3.08 4.67 -9.05
CA GLN A 4 1.86 4.04 -9.60
C GLN A 4 1.23 3.02 -8.64
N LEU A 5 1.87 2.78 -7.48
CA LEU A 5 1.43 1.82 -6.46
C LEU A 5 -0.04 2.02 -6.07
N TYR A 6 -0.48 3.28 -5.97
CA TYR A 6 -1.82 3.61 -5.51
C TYR A 6 -2.94 3.23 -6.49
N ARG A 7 -2.62 2.77 -7.71
CA ARG A 7 -3.62 2.25 -8.66
C ARG A 7 -4.26 0.94 -8.19
N ASN A 8 -3.55 0.15 -7.40
CA ASN A 8 -4.07 -1.12 -6.86
C ASN A 8 -4.85 -0.94 -5.54
N THR A 9 -5.05 0.31 -5.10
CA THR A 9 -5.95 0.60 -3.96
C THR A 9 -7.40 0.56 -4.43
N THR A 10 -8.36 0.45 -3.50
CA THR A 10 -9.80 0.50 -3.83
C THR A 10 -10.14 1.71 -4.71
N LEU A 11 -9.65 2.90 -4.36
CA LEU A 11 -9.89 4.12 -5.14
C LEU A 11 -9.28 4.03 -6.55
N GLY A 12 -8.07 3.49 -6.67
CA GLY A 12 -7.41 3.30 -7.95
C GLY A 12 -8.09 2.24 -8.82
N HIS A 13 -8.59 1.16 -8.22
CA HIS A 13 -9.33 0.09 -8.90
C HIS A 13 -10.66 0.61 -9.44
N THR A 14 -11.46 1.27 -8.59
CA THR A 14 -12.74 1.85 -9.01
C THR A 14 -12.57 2.89 -10.12
N LEU A 15 -11.49 3.68 -10.09
CA LEU A 15 -11.17 4.60 -11.18
C LEU A 15 -10.85 3.85 -12.48
N GLN A 16 -10.07 2.78 -12.43
CA GLN A 16 -9.72 1.98 -13.61
C GLN A 16 -10.96 1.31 -14.20
N GLU A 17 -11.81 0.67 -13.38
CA GLU A 17 -13.07 0.08 -13.83
C GLU A 17 -13.98 1.12 -14.50
N SER A 18 -14.13 2.29 -13.89
CA SER A 18 -14.91 3.39 -14.48
C SER A 18 -14.34 3.85 -15.82
N LEU A 19 -13.01 3.93 -15.95
CA LEU A 19 -12.35 4.32 -17.20
C LEU A 19 -12.52 3.24 -18.27
N ASP A 20 -12.43 1.96 -17.90
CA ASP A 20 -12.61 0.85 -18.82
C ASP A 20 -14.03 0.79 -19.37
N GLU A 21 -15.05 1.03 -18.54
CA GLU A 21 -16.44 1.17 -19.00
C GLU A 21 -16.60 2.31 -20.00
N LEU A 22 -16.05 3.50 -19.71
CA LEU A 22 -16.11 4.66 -20.62
C LEU A 22 -15.40 4.41 -21.95
N VAL A 23 -14.30 3.66 -21.93
CA VAL A 23 -13.61 3.22 -23.14
C VAL A 23 -14.46 2.20 -23.92
N GLN A 24 -15.07 1.24 -23.23
CA GLN A 24 -15.93 0.22 -23.83
C GLN A 24 -17.15 0.85 -24.53
N TYR A 25 -17.74 1.89 -23.95
CA TYR A 25 -18.84 2.65 -24.55
C TYR A 25 -18.38 3.67 -25.62
N ASN A 26 -17.10 3.65 -26.03
CA ASN A 26 -16.49 4.61 -26.97
C ASN A 26 -16.67 6.09 -26.55
N GLN A 27 -16.90 6.36 -25.28
CA GLN A 27 -16.97 7.73 -24.74
C GLN A 27 -15.58 8.31 -24.49
N LEU A 28 -14.57 7.45 -24.34
CA LEU A 28 -13.21 7.83 -24.03
C LEU A 28 -12.21 6.99 -24.85
N THR A 29 -11.13 7.60 -25.31
CA THR A 29 -10.07 6.85 -26.01
C THR A 29 -9.11 6.20 -25.01
N PRO A 30 -8.55 5.02 -25.29
CA PRO A 30 -7.58 4.38 -24.39
C PRO A 30 -6.40 5.30 -24.02
N ALA A 31 -5.94 6.12 -24.98
CA ALA A 31 -4.88 7.09 -24.76
C ALA A 31 -5.26 8.20 -23.76
N LEU A 32 -6.54 8.61 -23.74
CA LEU A 32 -7.02 9.59 -22.78
C LEU A 32 -7.19 8.98 -21.38
N ALA A 33 -7.65 7.72 -21.28
CA ALA A 33 -7.76 7.00 -20.01
C ALA A 33 -6.40 6.91 -19.31
N LEU A 34 -5.34 6.58 -20.06
CA LEU A 34 -3.97 6.56 -19.55
C LEU A 34 -3.51 7.93 -19.02
N LYS A 35 -3.88 9.04 -19.68
CA LYS A 35 -3.57 10.39 -19.19
C LYS A 35 -4.27 10.69 -17.87
N ILE A 36 -5.51 10.23 -17.70
CA ILE A 36 -6.25 10.37 -16.44
C ILE A 36 -5.55 9.57 -15.33
N LEU A 37 -5.13 8.34 -15.59
CA LEU A 37 -4.37 7.54 -14.61
C LEU A 37 -3.03 8.20 -14.23
N LEU A 38 -2.30 8.77 -15.17
CA LEU A 38 -1.08 9.54 -14.87
C LEU A 38 -1.37 10.78 -13.99
N GLN A 39 -2.53 11.42 -14.19
CA GLN A 39 -2.95 12.55 -13.36
C GLN A 39 -3.38 12.10 -11.97
N PHE A 40 -4.04 10.94 -11.86
CA PHE A 40 -4.37 10.29 -10.61
C PHE A 40 -3.10 10.02 -9.80
N ASP A 41 -2.07 9.40 -10.41
CA ASP A 41 -0.80 9.12 -9.73
C ASP A 41 -0.22 10.40 -9.09
N ARG A 42 -0.12 11.48 -9.87
CA ARG A 42 0.40 12.77 -9.36
C ARG A 42 -0.43 13.32 -8.22
N SER A 43 -1.75 13.29 -8.36
CA SER A 43 -2.69 13.89 -7.40
C SER A 43 -2.71 13.10 -6.09
N MET A 44 -2.68 11.77 -6.17
CA MET A 44 -2.68 10.90 -4.99
C MET A 44 -1.38 11.01 -4.19
N ASN A 45 -0.24 10.96 -4.88
CA ASN A 45 1.08 11.13 -4.26
C ASN A 45 1.18 12.49 -3.54
N ASN A 46 0.71 13.57 -4.18
CA ASN A 46 0.70 14.91 -3.60
C ASN A 46 -0.24 15.00 -2.38
N ALA A 47 -1.45 14.46 -2.49
CA ALA A 47 -2.43 14.47 -1.40
C ALA A 47 -1.91 13.71 -0.16
N LEU A 48 -1.35 12.52 -0.33
CA LEU A 48 -0.78 11.75 0.78
C LEU A 48 0.40 12.47 1.43
N ALA A 49 1.31 13.05 0.64
CA ALA A 49 2.48 13.74 1.17
C ALA A 49 2.14 15.03 1.94
N ASN A 50 1.12 15.78 1.48
CA ASN A 50 0.87 17.14 1.98
C ASN A 50 -0.36 17.27 2.88
N LYS A 51 -1.36 16.39 2.73
CA LYS A 51 -2.64 16.50 3.46
C LYS A 51 -2.74 15.50 4.62
N VAL A 52 -2.16 14.31 4.49
CA VAL A 52 -2.23 13.28 5.53
C VAL A 52 -1.12 13.49 6.56
N LYS A 53 -1.50 13.82 7.79
CA LYS A 53 -0.59 14.00 8.93
C LYS A 53 -0.77 12.96 10.02
N SER A 54 -1.83 12.15 9.91
CA SER A 54 -2.12 11.06 10.82
C SER A 54 -0.94 10.11 10.93
N ARG A 55 -0.66 9.66 12.15
CA ARG A 55 0.38 8.67 12.42
C ARG A 55 -0.26 7.44 13.00
N LEU A 56 -0.11 6.35 12.25
CA LEU A 56 -0.50 5.03 12.66
C LEU A 56 0.72 4.25 13.16
N THR A 57 0.53 3.45 14.19
CA THR A 57 1.53 2.50 14.71
C THR A 57 0.96 1.10 14.62
N PHE A 58 1.79 0.08 14.41
CA PHE A 58 1.31 -1.29 14.39
C PHE A 58 2.24 -2.20 15.19
N LYS A 59 1.67 -3.29 15.67
CA LYS A 59 2.39 -4.43 16.26
C LYS A 59 1.92 -5.68 15.57
N ALA A 60 2.84 -6.58 15.23
CA ALA A 60 2.50 -7.89 14.69
C ALA A 60 2.94 -8.96 15.69
N GLY A 61 2.09 -9.98 15.90
CA GLY A 61 2.45 -11.14 16.70
C GLY A 61 3.55 -11.97 16.04
N LYS A 62 3.51 -12.09 14.70
CA LYS A 62 4.50 -12.87 13.94
C LYS A 62 4.79 -12.27 12.57
N LEU A 63 6.08 -12.16 12.22
CA LEU A 63 6.52 -11.98 10.84
C LEU A 63 6.60 -13.35 10.17
N HIS A 64 5.85 -13.55 9.08
CA HIS A 64 5.83 -14.83 8.36
C HIS A 64 6.93 -14.88 7.29
N THR A 65 6.97 -13.87 6.42
CA THR A 65 8.04 -13.72 5.42
C THR A 65 8.25 -12.24 5.09
N TYR A 66 9.44 -11.91 4.60
CA TYR A 66 9.78 -10.58 4.11
C TYR A 66 10.56 -10.67 2.80
N ARG A 67 10.46 -9.63 1.97
CA ARG A 67 11.22 -9.51 0.72
C ARG A 67 11.68 -8.07 0.54
N PHE A 68 12.93 -7.90 0.13
CA PHE A 68 13.44 -6.63 -0.36
C PHE A 68 13.91 -6.79 -1.80
N CYS A 69 13.25 -6.08 -2.72
CA CYS A 69 13.57 -6.12 -4.15
C CYS A 69 13.21 -4.76 -4.76
N ASP A 70 14.05 -4.25 -5.66
CA ASP A 70 13.85 -2.95 -6.34
C ASP A 70 13.53 -1.78 -5.40
N ASN A 71 14.21 -1.74 -4.25
CA ASN A 71 14.00 -0.75 -3.18
C ASN A 71 12.60 -0.78 -2.55
N VAL A 72 11.85 -1.85 -2.75
CA VAL A 72 10.53 -2.10 -2.14
C VAL A 72 10.65 -3.19 -1.08
N TRP A 73 10.10 -2.91 0.09
CA TRP A 73 9.94 -3.90 1.16
C TRP A 73 8.53 -4.46 1.14
N THR A 74 8.43 -5.78 1.18
CA THR A 74 7.17 -6.51 1.26
C THR A 74 7.19 -7.37 2.53
N PHE A 75 6.18 -7.23 3.39
CA PHE A 75 6.08 -8.02 4.62
C PHE A 75 4.77 -8.80 4.63
N LEU A 76 4.84 -10.07 5.04
CA LEU A 76 3.68 -10.88 5.38
C LEU A 76 3.67 -11.05 6.89
N LEU A 77 2.67 -10.45 7.54
CA LEU A 77 2.55 -10.35 8.99
C LEU A 77 1.26 -11.05 9.44
N ASN A 78 1.31 -11.70 10.60
CA ASN A 78 0.14 -12.30 11.25
C ASN A 78 -0.14 -11.60 12.58
N ASP A 79 -1.42 -11.61 12.97
CA ASP A 79 -1.94 -11.08 14.22
C ASP A 79 -1.52 -9.63 14.42
N VAL A 80 -1.95 -8.77 13.49
CA VAL A 80 -1.53 -7.38 13.42
C VAL A 80 -2.53 -6.49 14.15
N GLU A 81 -2.06 -5.75 15.15
CA GLU A 81 -2.80 -4.69 15.81
C GLU A 81 -2.32 -3.33 15.28
N PHE A 82 -3.21 -2.64 14.56
CA PHE A 82 -3.03 -1.26 14.15
C PHE A 82 -3.62 -0.32 15.21
N ARG A 83 -2.88 0.76 15.51
CA ARG A 83 -3.26 1.75 16.50
C ARG A 83 -3.05 3.16 15.94
N GLU A 84 -4.15 3.87 15.80
CA GLU A 84 -4.22 5.31 15.62
C GLU A 84 -4.68 5.94 16.96
N VAL A 85 -4.51 7.25 17.15
CA VAL A 85 -4.56 7.92 18.47
C VAL A 85 -5.78 7.54 19.32
N HIS A 86 -6.94 7.32 18.71
CA HIS A 86 -8.18 6.95 19.41
C HIS A 86 -8.79 5.63 18.92
N GLU A 87 -8.12 4.88 18.05
CA GLU A 87 -8.68 3.71 17.40
C GLU A 87 -7.68 2.56 17.34
N VAL A 88 -8.16 1.36 17.67
CA VAL A 88 -7.38 0.13 17.58
C VAL A 88 -8.14 -0.81 16.65
N ALA A 89 -7.51 -1.19 15.55
CA ALA A 89 -8.00 -2.19 14.62
C ALA A 89 -7.12 -3.43 14.73
N ARG A 90 -7.75 -4.60 14.90
CA ARG A 90 -7.07 -5.90 14.93
C ARG A 90 -7.40 -6.67 13.68
N VAL A 91 -6.39 -7.33 13.13
CA VAL A 91 -6.50 -8.10 11.91
C VAL A 91 -5.89 -9.48 12.17
N ASP A 92 -6.76 -10.48 12.27
CA ASP A 92 -6.40 -11.88 12.39
C ASP A 92 -6.40 -12.53 11.00
N LYS A 93 -5.61 -13.61 10.84
CA LYS A 93 -5.48 -14.34 9.57
C LYS A 93 -6.83 -14.87 9.03
N GLY A 94 -7.82 -15.04 9.91
CA GLY A 94 -9.16 -15.55 9.56
C GLY A 94 -10.17 -14.49 9.08
N ASP A 95 -9.89 -13.20 9.27
CA ASP A 95 -10.82 -12.11 8.90
C ASP A 95 -10.58 -11.56 7.48
N LEU A 96 -9.58 -12.08 6.77
CA LEU A 96 -9.23 -11.69 5.41
C LEU A 96 -9.60 -12.78 4.42
N ASP A 97 -10.88 -13.14 4.40
CA ASP A 97 -11.46 -13.92 3.30
C ASP A 97 -12.09 -12.95 2.28
N LEU A 98 -11.22 -12.32 1.51
CA LEU A 98 -11.58 -11.71 0.24
C LEU A 98 -10.56 -12.21 -0.79
N ASP A 99 -10.91 -13.35 -1.40
CA ASP A 99 -10.31 -13.84 -2.65
C ASP A 99 -8.86 -14.37 -2.53
N HIS A 100 -8.65 -15.41 -1.70
CA HIS A 100 -7.46 -16.30 -1.68
C HIS A 100 -6.05 -15.66 -1.69
N ARG A 101 -5.92 -14.36 -1.42
CA ARG A 101 -4.61 -13.70 -1.28
C ARG A 101 -4.38 -13.40 0.19
N GLU A 102 -3.41 -14.10 0.80
CA GLU A 102 -2.93 -13.73 2.13
C GLU A 102 -2.57 -12.23 2.15
N PRO A 103 -2.83 -11.50 3.25
CA PRO A 103 -2.58 -10.06 3.33
C PRO A 103 -1.09 -9.77 3.17
N ILE A 104 -0.69 -9.43 1.95
CA ILE A 104 0.63 -8.89 1.69
C ILE A 104 0.58 -7.42 2.07
N PHE A 105 1.14 -7.07 3.23
CA PHE A 105 1.35 -5.68 3.60
C PHE A 105 2.56 -5.16 2.81
N GLU A 106 2.26 -4.61 1.63
CA GLU A 106 3.21 -3.81 0.88
C GLU A 106 3.29 -2.42 1.51
N LEU A 107 4.23 -2.29 2.43
CA LEU A 107 4.47 -1.04 3.11
C LEU A 107 5.31 -0.14 2.20
N ASP A 108 4.68 0.85 1.55
CA ASP A 108 5.38 2.03 1.03
C ASP A 108 5.77 2.91 2.21
N LEU A 109 6.83 2.45 2.88
CA LEU A 109 7.49 3.19 3.92
C LEU A 109 8.06 4.45 3.26
N GLY A 110 7.55 5.63 3.63
CA GLY A 110 8.21 6.89 3.29
C GLY A 110 9.70 6.84 3.70
N SER A 111 10.55 7.65 3.05
CA SER A 111 12.02 7.60 3.19
C SER A 111 12.56 7.52 4.62
N LYS A 112 11.87 8.10 5.61
CA LYS A 112 12.22 8.00 7.05
C LYS A 112 11.91 6.64 7.70
N ILE A 113 10.86 5.95 7.27
CA ILE A 113 10.53 4.63 7.81
C ILE A 113 11.38 3.56 7.10
N ARG A 114 11.78 3.79 5.83
CA ARG A 114 12.78 2.94 5.14
C ARG A 114 14.08 2.82 5.93
N SER A 115 14.64 3.93 6.42
CA SER A 115 15.92 3.88 7.17
C SER A 115 15.77 3.22 8.54
N LYS A 116 14.60 3.33 9.18
CA LYS A 116 14.38 2.80 10.53
C LYS A 116 14.03 1.31 10.50
N MET A 117 13.23 0.85 9.53
CA MET A 117 12.96 -0.57 9.34
C MET A 117 14.11 -1.32 8.69
N ALA A 118 14.90 -0.70 7.80
CA ALA A 118 16.14 -1.31 7.31
C ALA A 118 17.12 -1.55 8.47
N LYS A 119 17.19 -0.62 9.43
CA LYS A 119 17.99 -0.79 10.65
C LYS A 119 17.44 -1.90 11.55
N THR A 120 16.14 -1.92 11.84
CA THR A 120 15.53 -2.98 12.69
C THR A 120 15.57 -4.37 12.05
N ALA A 121 15.42 -4.47 10.72
CA ALA A 121 15.57 -5.74 10.00
C ALA A 121 17.04 -6.19 9.96
N SER A 122 17.99 -5.26 9.77
CA SER A 122 19.43 -5.53 9.87
C SER A 122 19.83 -5.99 11.27
N ASP A 123 19.32 -5.33 12.32
CA ASP A 123 19.56 -5.68 13.72
C ASP A 123 18.99 -7.07 14.07
N TYR A 124 17.92 -7.52 13.39
CA TYR A 124 17.36 -8.87 13.52
C TYR A 124 18.12 -9.93 12.70
N ILE A 125 18.75 -9.54 11.59
CA ILE A 125 19.59 -10.41 10.75
C ILE A 125 20.96 -10.62 11.39
N GLU A 126 21.53 -9.62 12.07
CA GLU A 126 22.81 -9.73 12.81
C GLU A 126 22.69 -10.42 14.17
N ALA A 127 21.47 -10.74 14.62
CA ALA A 127 21.21 -11.47 15.87
C ALA A 127 21.23 -13.00 15.69
N PHE A 128 21.62 -13.50 14.52
CA PHE A 128 21.91 -14.91 14.19
C PHE A 128 23.26 -15.02 13.48
#